data_AF-A0AA89C2H0-F1
#
_entry.id   AF-A0AA89C2H0-F1
#
_cell.length_a   1.000
_cell.length_b   1.000
_cell.length_c   1.000
_cell.angle_alpha   90.00
_cell.angle_beta   90.00
_cell.angle_gamma   90.00
#
_symmetry.space_group_name_H-M   'P 1'
#
loop_
_entity.id
_entity.type
_entity.pdbx_description
1 polymer ?
#
loop_
_entity_poly.entity_id
_entity_poly.type
_entity_poly.pdbx_seq_one_letter_code
_entity_poly.pdbx_strand_id
1 'polypeptide(L)'
;MIELSSLNTLMYHTNMVALDCPAGQRMVKGCSFCVMQLPCRCSITSGDLYLPPKIGTCANNSDSITILHPVNLALIQEFFDTGYETIEGHTTFQKFVDLKIPTFKIFNHSFSKYLAADKQDHLSLKKMADRAKKDEKVFQTLAESMIDGYVDLDLNSFPDTSGTIAISAACLAVICFIYSIWSYLKFRKLTAILALTHQINQSHAFPTPQPDLSFIYTQKPGAPSQTHTEILEHVYTSFTTPWPYVTLSVITTLMICCYAHKLWRKFKRTHKTTLHIELTTGTDCILIELASLPLCPEHWLITPPEDIHAITINRTCLLWANLTIDTSDFIIRNIHTDKQLKIPMTIHISPFKALRLRNLLRQPYTAYFLLSHHQYFKLLQ
;
A
#
# COMPACT_ATOMS: atom_id res chain seq x y z
N MET A 1 -19.61 6.14 -23.22
CA MET A 1 -20.79 6.28 -24.12
C MET A 1 -22.02 6.47 -23.25
N ILE A 2 -22.90 7.41 -23.59
CA ILE A 2 -24.05 7.82 -22.79
C ILE A 2 -25.28 7.90 -23.70
N GLU A 3 -26.41 7.35 -23.27
CA GLU A 3 -27.67 7.45 -24.02
C GLU A 3 -28.28 8.85 -23.86
N LEU A 4 -28.51 9.56 -24.96
CA LEU A 4 -29.17 10.87 -24.96
C LEU A 4 -30.68 10.74 -25.25
N SER A 5 -31.04 9.83 -26.14
CA SER A 5 -32.43 9.52 -26.49
C SER A 5 -32.55 8.10 -27.03
N SER A 6 -33.78 7.69 -27.38
CA SER A 6 -34.04 6.35 -27.93
C SER A 6 -33.20 6.02 -29.18
N LEU A 7 -32.79 7.02 -29.96
CA LEU A 7 -32.00 6.86 -31.19
C LEU A 7 -30.59 7.45 -31.10
N ASN A 8 -30.35 8.40 -30.18
CA ASN A 8 -29.10 9.15 -30.13
C ASN A 8 -28.24 8.68 -28.96
N THR A 9 -27.03 8.25 -29.28
CA THR A 9 -26.04 7.82 -28.28
C THR A 9 -24.80 8.69 -28.39
N LEU A 10 -24.41 9.34 -27.29
CA LEU A 10 -23.18 10.10 -27.19
C LEU A 10 -21.99 9.14 -27.04
N MET A 11 -21.05 9.28 -27.97
CA MET A 11 -19.79 8.58 -28.02
C MET A 11 -18.67 9.51 -27.58
N TYR A 12 -17.85 9.05 -26.64
CA TYR A 12 -16.69 9.79 -26.13
C TYR A 12 -15.48 8.87 -26.11
N HIS A 13 -14.39 9.29 -26.75
CA HIS A 13 -13.12 8.58 -26.85
C HIS A 13 -13.25 7.11 -27.29
N THR A 14 -14.05 6.86 -28.33
CA THR A 14 -14.27 5.51 -28.89
C THR A 14 -13.56 5.37 -30.23
N ASN A 15 -12.69 4.37 -30.38
CA ASN A 15 -11.93 4.18 -31.63
C ASN A 15 -12.69 3.31 -32.65
N MET A 16 -13.32 2.23 -32.17
CA MET A 16 -14.04 1.26 -32.98
C MET A 16 -15.30 0.81 -32.25
N VAL A 17 -16.35 0.56 -33.03
CA VAL A 17 -17.66 0.17 -32.54
C VAL A 17 -18.16 -1.01 -33.39
N ALA A 18 -18.46 -2.12 -32.74
CA ALA A 18 -19.12 -3.26 -33.36
C ALA A 18 -20.63 -3.01 -33.34
N LEU A 19 -21.27 -3.10 -34.50
CA LEU A 19 -22.71 -2.99 -34.64
C LEU A 19 -23.26 -4.34 -35.06
N ASP A 20 -24.20 -4.84 -34.28
CA ASP A 20 -24.92 -6.06 -34.60
C ASP A 20 -26.37 -5.69 -34.94
N CYS A 21 -26.69 -5.76 -36.22
CA CYS A 21 -27.98 -5.37 -36.78
C CYS A 21 -28.61 -6.58 -37.50
N PRO A 22 -29.92 -6.58 -37.80
CA PRO A 22 -30.58 -7.66 -38.54
C PRO A 22 -29.97 -7.94 -39.93
N ALA A 23 -29.33 -6.93 -40.53
CA ALA A 23 -28.62 -7.04 -41.82
C ALA A 23 -27.21 -7.65 -41.70
N GLY A 24 -26.74 -7.95 -40.49
CA GLY A 24 -25.42 -8.50 -40.19
C GLY A 24 -24.58 -7.61 -39.29
N GLN A 25 -23.42 -8.14 -38.89
CA GLN A 25 -22.46 -7.44 -38.05
C GLN A 25 -21.52 -6.58 -38.90
N ARG A 26 -21.30 -5.33 -38.47
CA ARG A 26 -20.35 -4.41 -39.11
C ARG A 26 -19.52 -3.66 -38.09
N MET A 27 -18.25 -3.47 -38.39
CA MET A 27 -17.35 -2.62 -37.60
C MET A 27 -17.38 -1.21 -38.17
N VAL A 28 -17.71 -0.22 -37.33
CA VAL A 28 -17.72 1.19 -37.69
C VAL A 28 -16.68 1.93 -36.87
N LYS A 29 -15.99 2.87 -37.52
CA LYS A 29 -15.02 3.74 -36.86
C LYS A 29 -15.75 4.63 -35.84
N GLY A 30 -15.24 4.65 -34.61
CA GLY A 30 -15.76 5.52 -33.55
C GLY A 30 -15.29 6.96 -33.71
N CYS A 31 -15.56 7.77 -32.68
CA CYS A 31 -15.20 9.18 -32.63
C CYS A 31 -14.75 9.59 -31.21
N SER A 32 -13.99 10.69 -31.14
CA SER A 32 -13.57 11.29 -29.86
C SER A 32 -14.71 11.98 -29.14
N PHE A 33 -15.61 12.66 -29.87
CA PHE A 33 -16.83 13.26 -29.34
C PHE A 33 -17.86 13.40 -30.48
N CYS A 34 -18.89 12.56 -30.49
CA CYS A 34 -19.97 12.61 -31.47
C CYS A 34 -21.24 11.96 -30.95
N VAL A 35 -22.37 12.31 -31.55
CA VAL A 35 -23.64 11.63 -31.37
C VAL A 35 -23.81 10.65 -32.52
N MET A 36 -23.86 9.36 -32.20
CA MET A 36 -24.17 8.30 -33.16
C MET A 36 -25.66 8.03 -33.12
N GLN A 37 -26.31 8.16 -34.27
CA GLN A 37 -27.71 7.79 -34.43
C GLN A 37 -27.81 6.33 -34.88
N LEU A 38 -28.53 5.53 -34.09
CA LEU A 38 -28.59 4.09 -34.29
C LEU A 38 -29.86 3.66 -35.02
N PRO A 39 -29.75 2.73 -35.99
CA PRO A 39 -30.93 2.08 -36.55
C PRO A 39 -31.58 1.20 -35.50
N CYS A 40 -32.86 0.93 -35.70
CA CYS A 40 -33.65 0.11 -34.81
C CYS A 40 -33.22 -1.36 -34.88
N ARG A 41 -33.36 -2.07 -33.76
CA ARG A 41 -32.92 -3.48 -33.62
C ARG A 41 -31.41 -3.70 -33.81
N CYS A 42 -30.60 -2.64 -33.81
CA CYS A 42 -29.16 -2.75 -33.75
C CYS A 42 -28.67 -2.68 -32.31
N SER A 43 -27.74 -3.55 -31.93
CA SER A 43 -26.93 -3.38 -30.73
C SER A 43 -25.55 -2.83 -31.05
N ILE A 44 -24.99 -2.13 -30.09
CA ILE A 44 -23.61 -1.63 -30.14
C ILE A 44 -22.77 -2.37 -29.11
N THR A 45 -21.55 -2.73 -29.49
CA THR A 45 -20.49 -3.11 -28.56
C THR A 45 -19.25 -2.25 -28.81
N SER A 46 -18.69 -1.67 -27.75
CA SER A 46 -17.40 -0.96 -27.81
C SER A 46 -16.65 -1.19 -26.50
N GLY A 47 -15.57 -1.99 -26.56
CA GLY A 47 -14.87 -2.44 -25.35
C GLY A 47 -15.81 -3.22 -24.43
N ASP A 48 -15.84 -2.86 -23.14
CA ASP A 48 -16.69 -3.48 -22.12
C ASP A 48 -18.14 -2.97 -22.14
N LEU A 49 -18.48 -2.03 -23.02
CA LEU A 49 -19.80 -1.42 -23.04
C LEU A 49 -20.68 -2.02 -24.14
N TYR A 50 -21.84 -2.51 -23.73
CA TYR A 50 -22.87 -3.09 -24.60
C TYR A 50 -24.18 -2.30 -24.50
N LEU A 51 -24.70 -1.88 -25.65
CA LEU A 51 -26.01 -1.26 -25.79
C LEU A 51 -26.97 -2.26 -26.48
N PRO A 52 -27.99 -2.78 -25.78
CA PRO A 52 -28.88 -3.79 -26.32
C PRO A 52 -29.79 -3.23 -27.44
N PRO A 53 -30.33 -4.10 -28.32
CA PRO A 53 -31.17 -3.67 -29.42
C PRO A 53 -32.53 -3.17 -28.92
N LYS A 54 -32.99 -2.04 -29.45
CA LYS A 54 -34.29 -1.42 -29.07
C LYS A 54 -35.42 -1.83 -30.02
N ILE A 55 -36.60 -2.13 -29.46
CA ILE A 55 -37.75 -2.71 -30.18
C ILE A 55 -39.00 -1.80 -30.17
N GLY A 56 -39.12 -0.85 -29.24
CA GLY A 56 -40.42 -0.21 -28.91
C GLY A 56 -40.74 1.20 -29.44
N THR A 57 -39.75 2.09 -29.63
CA THR A 57 -39.99 3.51 -29.95
C THR A 57 -39.00 4.05 -30.98
N CYS A 58 -39.24 3.67 -32.22
CA CYS A 58 -38.31 3.84 -33.33
C CYS A 58 -39.04 4.53 -34.48
N ALA A 59 -38.90 5.85 -34.58
CA ALA A 59 -39.75 6.67 -35.45
C ALA A 59 -39.33 6.69 -36.94
N ASN A 60 -38.22 6.07 -37.34
CA ASN A 60 -37.84 5.94 -38.75
C ASN A 60 -36.84 4.80 -38.96
N ASN A 61 -37.14 3.90 -39.91
CA ASN A 61 -36.27 2.80 -40.35
C ASN A 61 -35.21 3.31 -41.35
N SER A 62 -34.36 4.24 -40.94
CA SER A 62 -33.17 4.57 -41.73
C SER A 62 -32.06 3.58 -41.39
N ASP A 63 -31.64 2.76 -42.36
CA ASP A 63 -30.54 1.77 -42.20
C ASP A 63 -29.15 2.41 -42.13
N SER A 64 -29.07 3.71 -42.43
CA SER A 64 -27.85 4.51 -42.39
C SER A 64 -27.55 5.01 -40.98
N ILE A 65 -26.36 4.69 -40.49
CA ILE A 65 -25.81 5.33 -39.28
C ILE A 65 -25.36 6.73 -39.66
N THR A 66 -25.87 7.73 -38.96
CA THR A 66 -25.38 9.11 -39.07
C THR A 66 -24.55 9.44 -37.85
N ILE A 67 -23.34 9.94 -38.11
CA ILE A 67 -22.46 10.50 -37.09
C ILE A 67 -22.66 12.01 -37.12
N LEU A 68 -23.05 12.55 -35.97
CA LEU A 68 -23.35 13.96 -35.79
C LEU A 68 -22.39 14.55 -34.76
N HIS A 69 -21.86 15.73 -35.04
CA HIS A 69 -20.88 16.40 -34.18
C HIS A 69 -21.57 17.55 -33.43
N PRO A 70 -21.75 17.42 -32.10
CA PRO A 70 -22.22 18.53 -31.28
C PRO A 70 -21.10 19.57 -31.12
N VAL A 71 -21.48 20.83 -30.92
CA VAL A 71 -20.56 21.94 -30.63
C VAL A 71 -20.91 22.57 -29.28
N ASN A 72 -19.91 23.11 -28.59
CA ASN A 72 -20.15 23.88 -27.37
C ASN A 72 -20.56 25.31 -27.75
N LEU A 73 -21.86 25.58 -27.72
CA LEU A 73 -22.41 26.89 -28.08
C LEU A 73 -21.87 28.02 -27.20
N ALA A 74 -21.71 27.79 -25.89
CA ALA A 74 -21.18 28.79 -24.96
C ALA A 74 -19.76 29.21 -25.33
N LEU A 75 -18.95 28.27 -25.83
CA LEU A 75 -17.60 28.56 -26.31
C LEU A 75 -17.63 29.34 -27.63
N ILE A 76 -18.50 28.98 -28.57
CA ILE A 76 -18.60 29.70 -29.85
C ILE A 76 -19.07 31.15 -29.64
N GLN A 77 -20.08 31.36 -28.79
CA GLN A 77 -20.63 32.69 -28.50
C GLN A 77 -19.61 33.64 -27.87
N GLU A 78 -18.69 33.12 -27.06
CA GLU A 78 -17.69 33.97 -26.41
C GLU A 78 -16.52 34.33 -27.35
N PHE A 79 -16.09 33.38 -28.19
CA PHE A 79 -14.91 33.56 -29.03
C PHE A 79 -15.19 34.17 -30.41
N PHE A 80 -16.41 34.07 -30.94
CA PHE A 80 -16.76 34.57 -32.28
C PHE A 80 -17.86 35.63 -32.18
N ASP A 81 -17.72 36.74 -32.92
CA ASP A 81 -18.66 37.88 -32.83
C ASP A 81 -19.86 37.75 -33.78
N THR A 82 -19.77 36.93 -34.83
CA THR A 82 -20.84 36.74 -35.83
C THR A 82 -20.89 35.28 -36.33
N GLY A 83 -22.03 34.84 -36.88
CA GLY A 83 -22.17 33.54 -37.55
C GLY A 83 -22.68 32.37 -36.69
N TYR A 84 -23.02 32.61 -35.41
CA TYR A 84 -23.56 31.61 -34.49
C TYR A 84 -25.05 31.80 -34.18
N GLU A 85 -25.71 32.82 -34.75
CA GLU A 85 -27.12 33.16 -34.50
C GLU A 85 -28.10 32.04 -34.90
N THR A 86 -27.67 31.16 -35.82
CA THR A 86 -28.44 29.99 -36.26
C THR A 86 -28.05 28.68 -35.56
N ILE A 87 -27.09 28.73 -34.63
CA ILE A 87 -26.60 27.57 -33.88
C ILE A 87 -27.27 27.57 -32.52
N GLU A 88 -28.18 26.63 -32.31
CA GLU A 88 -28.83 26.40 -31.03
C GLU A 88 -28.08 25.33 -30.23
N GLY A 89 -28.33 25.23 -28.93
CA GLY A 89 -27.65 24.26 -28.05
C GLY A 89 -27.88 22.79 -28.45
N HIS A 90 -28.88 22.53 -29.30
CA HIS A 90 -29.22 21.21 -29.82
C HIS A 90 -28.74 20.99 -31.28
N THR A 91 -28.10 21.98 -31.90
CA THR A 91 -27.63 21.89 -33.28
C THR A 91 -26.43 20.94 -33.38
N THR A 92 -26.51 19.99 -34.31
CA THR A 92 -25.45 19.03 -34.57
C THR A 92 -25.05 19.04 -36.04
N PHE A 93 -23.76 18.91 -36.34
CA PHE A 93 -23.23 19.02 -37.70
C PHE A 93 -22.82 17.66 -38.27
N GLN A 94 -23.07 17.41 -39.55
CA GLN A 94 -22.64 16.17 -40.23
C GLN A 94 -21.13 16.11 -40.48
N LYS A 95 -20.45 17.25 -40.49
CA LYS A 95 -19.00 17.37 -40.62
C LYS A 95 -18.47 18.19 -39.45
N PHE A 96 -17.22 17.95 -39.09
CA PHE A 96 -16.52 18.80 -38.13
C PHE A 96 -16.56 20.25 -38.60
N VAL A 97 -16.92 21.16 -37.68
CA VAL A 97 -16.83 22.59 -37.93
C VAL A 97 -15.34 22.96 -37.87
N ASP A 98 -14.80 23.48 -38.97
CA ASP A 98 -13.40 23.92 -39.05
C ASP A 98 -13.25 25.23 -38.27
N LEU A 99 -12.96 25.12 -36.97
CA LEU A 99 -12.78 26.24 -36.06
C LEU A 99 -11.28 26.54 -35.95
N LYS A 100 -10.87 27.72 -36.46
CA LYS A 100 -9.53 28.25 -36.22
C LYS A 100 -9.48 28.92 -34.85
N ILE A 101 -9.14 28.15 -33.83
CA ILE A 101 -8.96 28.65 -32.47
C ILE A 101 -7.65 29.47 -32.43
N PRO A 102 -7.67 30.73 -31.92
CA PRO A 102 -6.45 31.51 -31.77
C PRO A 102 -5.50 30.83 -30.77
N THR A 103 -4.19 30.87 -31.06
CA THR A 103 -3.17 30.25 -30.21
C THR A 103 -3.03 31.02 -28.90
N PHE A 104 -3.36 30.36 -27.78
CA PHE A 104 -3.19 30.95 -26.44
C PHE A 104 -1.71 31.07 -26.06
N LYS A 105 -1.27 32.28 -25.71
CA LYS A 105 0.06 32.51 -25.11
C LYS A 105 -0.02 32.36 -23.60
N ILE A 106 0.30 31.16 -23.09
CA ILE A 106 0.35 30.86 -21.65
C ILE A 106 1.76 31.20 -21.13
N PHE A 107 1.83 31.94 -20.02
CA PHE A 107 3.09 32.39 -19.42
C PHE A 107 3.74 31.27 -18.58
N ASN A 108 5.06 31.07 -18.67
CA ASN A 108 5.76 29.93 -18.06
C ASN A 108 6.83 30.40 -17.05
N HIS A 109 6.50 30.54 -15.75
CA HIS A 109 7.47 30.91 -14.69
C HIS A 109 7.15 30.33 -13.30
N SER A 110 8.17 30.34 -12.43
CA SER A 110 8.26 29.62 -11.14
C SER A 110 7.33 30.14 -10.03
N PHE A 111 6.74 29.16 -9.33
CA PHE A 111 5.61 29.26 -8.39
C PHE A 111 5.75 30.17 -7.17
N SER A 112 6.96 30.52 -6.76
CA SER A 112 7.19 30.91 -5.36
C SER A 112 6.79 32.33 -4.99
N LYS A 113 6.48 33.22 -5.95
CA LYS A 113 6.32 34.66 -5.67
C LYS A 113 4.90 35.22 -5.69
N TYR A 114 3.90 34.49 -6.18
CA TYR A 114 2.59 35.09 -6.49
C TYR A 114 1.39 34.52 -5.70
N LEU A 115 1.59 33.49 -4.88
CA LEU A 115 0.52 32.86 -4.08
C LEU A 115 -0.12 33.76 -2.99
N ALA A 116 0.39 34.97 -2.76
CA ALA A 116 -0.15 35.90 -1.76
C ALA A 116 -1.03 37.02 -2.35
N ALA A 117 -1.11 37.18 -3.67
CA ALA A 117 -1.86 38.27 -4.31
C ALA A 117 -3.20 37.83 -4.93
N ASP A 118 -3.43 36.53 -5.09
CA ASP A 118 -4.47 35.99 -5.97
C ASP A 118 -5.72 35.52 -5.23
N LYS A 119 -6.36 36.44 -4.48
CA LYS A 119 -7.65 36.17 -3.80
C LYS A 119 -8.83 36.92 -4.40
N GLN A 120 -8.65 37.70 -5.46
CA GLN A 120 -9.65 38.69 -5.87
C GLN A 120 -10.09 38.65 -7.34
N ASP A 121 -9.47 37.83 -8.19
CA ASP A 121 -9.87 37.72 -9.60
C ASP A 121 -10.49 36.36 -9.91
N HIS A 122 -11.83 36.31 -9.90
CA HIS A 122 -12.55 35.19 -10.49
C HIS A 122 -12.40 35.21 -12.01
N LEU A 123 -11.83 34.13 -12.55
CA LEU A 123 -11.70 33.87 -13.98
C LEU A 123 -13.08 33.72 -14.62
N SER A 124 -13.37 34.59 -15.59
CA SER A 124 -14.60 34.58 -16.38
C SER A 124 -14.23 34.32 -17.83
N LEU A 125 -14.93 33.36 -18.48
CA LEU A 125 -14.76 33.00 -19.88
C LEU A 125 -14.73 34.24 -20.81
N LYS A 126 -15.56 35.24 -20.49
CA LYS A 126 -15.63 36.53 -21.19
C LYS A 126 -14.33 37.31 -21.16
N LYS A 127 -13.71 37.44 -19.98
CA LYS A 127 -12.41 38.11 -19.84
C LYS A 127 -11.31 37.37 -20.61
N MET A 128 -11.35 36.04 -20.62
CA MET A 128 -10.38 35.24 -21.36
C MET A 128 -10.52 35.42 -22.88
N ALA A 129 -11.75 35.38 -23.39
CA ALA A 129 -12.04 35.60 -24.80
C ALA A 129 -11.64 37.01 -25.24
N ASP A 130 -11.96 38.04 -24.44
CA ASP A 130 -11.56 39.43 -24.72
C ASP A 130 -10.03 39.60 -24.79
N ARG A 131 -9.28 38.95 -23.89
CA ARG A 131 -7.80 38.97 -23.91
C ARG A 131 -7.24 38.19 -25.09
N ALA A 132 -7.80 37.02 -25.40
CA ALA A 132 -7.39 36.19 -26.53
C ALA A 132 -7.65 36.89 -27.88
N LYS A 133 -8.79 37.58 -28.04
CA LYS A 133 -9.11 38.39 -29.22
C LYS A 133 -8.12 39.53 -29.44
N LYS A 134 -7.51 40.04 -28.37
CA LYS A 134 -6.49 41.11 -28.40
C LYS A 134 -5.04 40.60 -28.48
N ASP A 135 -4.82 39.29 -28.62
CA ASP A 135 -3.50 38.64 -28.57
C ASP A 135 -2.72 38.94 -27.26
N GLU A 136 -3.45 39.18 -26.18
CA GLU A 136 -2.90 39.41 -24.83
C GLU A 136 -2.77 38.09 -24.07
N LYS A 137 -1.91 38.08 -23.04
CA LYS A 137 -1.72 36.91 -22.17
C LYS A 137 -3.00 36.67 -21.37
N VAL A 138 -3.66 35.55 -21.63
CA VAL A 138 -4.93 35.18 -20.97
C VAL A 138 -4.72 34.98 -19.47
N PHE A 139 -3.64 34.30 -19.11
CA PHE A 139 -3.22 34.06 -17.72
C PHE A 139 -2.04 34.96 -17.37
N GLN A 140 -2.19 35.77 -16.32
CA GLN A 140 -1.08 36.59 -15.82
C GLN A 140 -0.19 35.79 -14.86
N THR A 141 -0.76 34.77 -14.20
CA THR A 141 -0.03 33.86 -13.31
C THR A 141 -0.35 32.39 -13.61
N LEU A 142 0.55 31.47 -13.26
CA LEU A 142 0.31 30.01 -13.41
C LEU A 142 -0.66 29.46 -12.36
N ALA A 143 -0.90 30.22 -11.28
CA ALA A 143 -1.92 29.91 -10.29
C ALA A 143 -3.33 30.02 -10.90
N GLU A 144 -3.58 31.05 -11.72
CA GLU A 144 -4.84 31.19 -12.47
C GLU A 144 -5.09 30.02 -13.44
N SER A 145 -4.05 29.49 -14.11
CA SER A 145 -4.21 28.33 -15.02
C SER A 145 -4.35 26.99 -14.29
N MET A 146 -4.01 26.94 -12.99
CA MET A 146 -4.16 25.76 -12.15
C MET A 146 -5.53 25.68 -11.48
N ILE A 147 -6.15 26.83 -11.18
CA ILE A 147 -7.53 26.89 -10.70
C ILE A 147 -8.52 26.45 -11.80
N ASP A 148 -8.18 26.61 -13.08
CA ASP A 148 -9.00 26.24 -14.25
C ASP A 148 -8.88 24.75 -14.66
N GLY A 149 -8.20 23.92 -13.86
CA GLY A 149 -8.25 22.46 -13.99
C GLY A 149 -7.45 21.84 -15.14
N TYR A 150 -6.57 22.60 -15.81
CA TYR A 150 -5.72 22.05 -16.88
C TYR A 150 -4.38 21.47 -16.40
N VAL A 151 -4.05 21.68 -15.12
CA VAL A 151 -2.95 20.97 -14.47
C VAL A 151 -3.52 20.38 -13.20
N ASP A 152 -3.63 19.04 -13.16
CA ASP A 152 -3.73 18.30 -11.91
C ASP A 152 -2.47 18.63 -11.10
N LEU A 153 -2.54 19.72 -10.35
CA LEU A 153 -1.76 19.79 -9.13
C LEU A 153 -2.34 18.70 -8.25
N ASP A 154 -1.61 17.60 -8.19
CA ASP A 154 -1.74 16.54 -7.21
C ASP A 154 -1.47 17.15 -5.82
N LEU A 155 -2.40 17.99 -5.36
CA LEU A 155 -2.47 18.59 -4.03
C LEU A 155 -3.05 17.58 -3.02
N ASN A 156 -3.07 16.30 -3.38
CA ASN A 156 -3.15 15.15 -2.47
C ASN A 156 -1.80 14.84 -1.81
N SER A 157 -1.10 15.90 -1.38
CA SER A 157 0.00 15.76 -0.41
C SER A 157 -0.50 15.46 1.01
N PHE A 158 -1.82 15.33 1.19
CA PHE A 158 -2.39 14.41 2.16
C PHE A 158 -2.79 13.14 1.43
N PRO A 159 -2.35 11.95 1.88
CA PRO A 159 -2.50 10.76 1.08
C PRO A 159 -3.98 10.42 0.97
N ASP A 160 -4.51 10.61 -0.23
CA ASP A 160 -5.78 10.02 -0.65
C ASP A 160 -5.74 8.51 -0.37
N THR A 161 -6.91 7.91 -0.21
CA THR A 161 -7.06 6.48 0.12
C THR A 161 -6.23 5.58 -0.82
N SER A 162 -6.05 5.98 -2.08
CA SER A 162 -5.17 5.30 -3.04
C SER A 162 -3.67 5.49 -2.75
N GLY A 163 -3.23 6.70 -2.37
CA GLY A 163 -1.85 7.03 -2.00
C GLY A 163 -1.42 6.36 -0.69
N THR A 164 -2.30 6.28 0.31
CA THR A 164 -2.04 5.50 1.54
C THR A 164 -1.89 4.01 1.24
N ILE A 165 -2.73 3.45 0.36
CA ILE A 165 -2.62 2.06 -0.09
C ILE A 165 -1.29 1.86 -0.83
N ALA A 166 -0.92 2.75 -1.74
CA ALA A 166 0.33 2.66 -2.51
C ALA A 166 1.58 2.72 -1.61
N ILE A 167 1.62 3.64 -0.64
CA ILE A 167 2.72 3.74 0.33
C ILE A 167 2.78 2.48 1.20
N SER A 168 1.63 2.00 1.69
CA SER A 168 1.58 0.77 2.49
C SER A 168 2.02 -0.48 1.70
N ALA A 169 1.63 -0.56 0.43
CA ALA A 169 2.04 -1.63 -0.48
C ALA A 169 3.54 -1.57 -0.79
N ALA A 170 4.10 -0.36 -0.99
CA ALA A 170 5.52 -0.16 -1.19
C ALA A 170 6.34 -0.57 0.05
N CYS A 171 5.91 -0.17 1.26
CA CYS A 171 6.54 -0.61 2.51
C CYS A 171 6.47 -2.14 2.68
N LEU A 172 5.33 -2.75 2.37
CA LEU A 172 5.16 -4.20 2.43
C LEU A 172 6.07 -4.92 1.41
N ALA A 173 6.20 -4.39 0.20
CA ALA A 173 7.07 -4.93 -0.83
C ALA A 173 8.55 -4.92 -0.40
N VAL A 174 9.01 -3.85 0.26
CA VAL A 174 10.38 -3.77 0.81
C VAL A 174 10.60 -4.83 1.89
N ILE A 175 9.63 -5.03 2.79
CA ILE A 175 9.71 -6.05 3.84
C ILE A 175 9.75 -7.47 3.23
N CYS A 176 8.89 -7.74 2.24
CA CYS A 176 8.86 -9.01 1.52
C CYS A 176 10.18 -9.26 0.77
N PHE A 177 10.80 -8.22 0.21
CA PHE A 177 12.09 -8.33 -0.45
C PHE A 177 13.22 -8.69 0.53
N ILE A 178 13.27 -8.03 1.69
CA ILE A 178 14.22 -8.37 2.77
C ILE A 178 14.01 -9.82 3.25
N TYR A 179 12.76 -10.25 3.42
CA TYR A 179 12.44 -11.61 3.84
C TYR A 179 12.82 -12.64 2.77
N SER A 180 12.63 -12.31 1.49
CA SER A 180 13.00 -13.18 0.37
C SER A 180 14.51 -13.37 0.29
N ILE A 181 15.30 -12.29 0.46
CA ILE A 181 16.76 -12.37 0.55
C ILE A 181 17.17 -13.23 1.74
N TRP A 182 16.58 -12.99 2.92
CA TRP A 182 16.89 -13.77 4.12
C TRP A 182 16.55 -15.26 3.96
N SER A 183 15.39 -15.56 3.37
CA SER A 183 14.94 -16.92 3.07
C SER A 183 15.88 -17.59 2.07
N TYR A 184 16.27 -16.91 0.98
CA TYR A 184 17.23 -17.42 0.01
C TYR A 184 18.58 -17.77 0.66
N LEU A 185 19.10 -16.92 1.53
CA LEU A 185 20.33 -17.19 2.28
C LEU A 185 20.19 -18.39 3.21
N LYS A 186 19.02 -18.58 3.82
CA LYS A 186 18.73 -19.73 4.69
C LYS A 186 18.57 -21.02 3.89
N PHE A 187 17.85 -20.98 2.77
CA PHE A 187 17.71 -22.10 1.85
C PHE A 187 19.07 -22.54 1.30
N ARG A 188 19.93 -21.60 0.89
CA ARG A 188 21.29 -21.92 0.42
C ARG A 188 22.13 -22.67 1.45
N LYS A 189 21.97 -22.37 2.74
CA LYS A 189 22.64 -23.13 3.81
C LYS A 189 22.08 -24.55 3.93
N LEU A 190 20.77 -24.72 3.77
CA LEU A 190 20.13 -26.04 3.81
C LEU A 190 20.49 -26.88 2.57
N THR A 191 20.48 -26.32 1.36
CA THR A 191 20.92 -27.03 0.15
C THR A 191 22.40 -27.37 0.19
N ALA A 192 23.26 -26.53 0.78
CA ALA A 192 24.67 -26.87 0.96
C ALA A 192 24.86 -28.08 1.90
N ILE A 193 24.11 -28.13 3.01
CA ILE A 193 24.13 -29.29 3.92
C ILE A 193 23.60 -30.53 3.21
N LEU A 194 22.51 -30.40 2.44
CA LEU A 194 21.87 -31.50 1.73
C LEU A 194 22.76 -32.05 0.61
N ALA A 195 23.47 -31.17 -0.12
CA ALA A 195 24.47 -31.54 -1.12
C ALA A 195 25.68 -32.26 -0.49
N LEU A 196 26.17 -31.79 0.67
CA LEU A 196 27.25 -32.46 1.39
C LEU A 196 26.83 -33.83 1.94
N THR A 197 25.58 -34.00 2.38
CA THR A 197 25.06 -35.33 2.78
C THR A 197 24.84 -36.28 1.60
N HIS A 198 24.46 -35.75 0.43
CA HIS A 198 24.35 -36.57 -0.80
C HIS A 198 25.72 -36.97 -1.37
N GLN A 199 26.80 -36.29 -0.96
CA GLN A 199 28.17 -36.57 -1.39
C GLN A 199 28.86 -37.65 -0.51
N ILE A 200 28.18 -38.19 0.50
CA ILE A 200 28.67 -39.34 1.27
C ILE A 200 28.34 -40.62 0.49
N ASN A 201 29.28 -40.99 -0.37
CA ASN A 201 29.52 -42.31 -0.96
C ASN A 201 28.29 -43.21 -1.17
N GLN A 202 27.64 -43.08 -2.32
CA GLN A 202 27.01 -44.25 -2.94
C GLN A 202 28.12 -45.23 -3.33
N SER A 203 28.14 -46.39 -2.69
CA SER A 203 29.04 -47.49 -3.05
C SER A 203 28.88 -47.85 -4.52
N HIS A 204 29.96 -47.72 -5.28
CA HIS A 204 30.02 -48.07 -6.70
C HIS A 204 29.70 -49.55 -6.90
N ALA A 205 28.58 -49.87 -7.54
CA ALA A 205 28.41 -51.13 -8.25
C ALA A 205 28.90 -50.94 -9.69
N PHE A 206 29.88 -51.76 -10.10
CA PHE A 206 30.47 -51.77 -11.44
C PHE A 206 29.41 -52.10 -12.51
N PRO A 207 29.33 -51.34 -13.62
CA PRO A 207 28.63 -51.78 -14.82
C PRO A 207 29.59 -52.13 -15.96
N THR A 208 29.31 -53.28 -16.57
CA THR A 208 29.86 -53.83 -17.83
C THR A 208 29.41 -53.03 -19.07
N PRO A 209 30.09 -53.20 -20.24
CA PRO A 209 30.00 -52.22 -21.32
C PRO A 209 28.95 -52.52 -22.41
N GLN A 210 28.46 -51.41 -23.01
CA GLN A 210 27.90 -51.20 -24.38
C GLN A 210 26.41 -51.50 -24.68
N PRO A 211 25.83 -50.91 -25.77
CA PRO A 211 26.08 -49.60 -26.39
C PRO A 211 24.80 -48.80 -26.81
N ASP A 212 25.06 -47.60 -27.34
CA ASP A 212 24.21 -46.57 -27.97
C ASP A 212 22.89 -46.96 -28.66
N LEU A 213 21.88 -46.10 -28.48
CA LEU A 213 20.78 -45.88 -29.42
C LEU A 213 20.29 -44.42 -29.32
N SER A 214 20.75 -43.58 -30.24
CA SER A 214 20.29 -42.20 -30.45
C SER A 214 19.18 -42.18 -31.50
N PHE A 215 17.96 -41.81 -31.09
CA PHE A 215 16.84 -41.59 -32.00
C PHE A 215 16.81 -40.12 -32.45
N ILE A 216 17.20 -39.89 -33.70
CA ILE A 216 17.05 -38.62 -34.41
C ILE A 216 15.62 -38.58 -34.98
N TYR A 217 14.82 -37.60 -34.55
CA TYR A 217 13.47 -37.36 -35.07
C TYR A 217 13.52 -36.29 -36.17
N THR A 218 13.20 -36.69 -37.40
CA THR A 218 13.04 -35.80 -38.56
C THR A 218 11.63 -35.22 -38.62
N GLN A 219 11.53 -33.89 -38.54
CA GLN A 219 10.28 -33.15 -38.66
C GLN A 219 9.88 -33.01 -40.14
N LYS A 220 8.63 -33.38 -40.47
CA LYS A 220 7.98 -33.11 -41.77
C LYS A 220 7.13 -31.83 -41.66
N PRO A 221 7.14 -30.91 -42.64
CA PRO A 221 6.37 -29.67 -42.57
C PRO A 221 4.96 -29.85 -43.13
N GLY A 222 3.94 -29.24 -42.50
CA GLY A 222 2.59 -29.21 -43.03
C GLY A 222 1.53 -28.50 -42.17
N ALA A 223 1.35 -27.21 -42.44
CA ALA A 223 0.13 -26.40 -42.22
C ALA A 223 -0.19 -25.88 -40.79
N PRO A 224 -1.05 -24.85 -40.65
CA PRO A 224 -0.65 -23.45 -40.56
C PRO A 224 -0.87 -22.83 -39.17
N SER A 225 -0.20 -21.69 -38.98
CA SER A 225 -0.15 -20.84 -37.79
C SER A 225 -1.53 -20.59 -37.16
N GLN A 226 -1.77 -21.20 -35.99
CA GLN A 226 -2.78 -20.73 -35.05
C GLN A 226 -2.18 -19.62 -34.21
N THR A 227 -2.85 -18.48 -34.28
CA THR A 227 -2.59 -17.24 -33.56
C THR A 227 -2.53 -17.46 -32.05
N HIS A 228 -1.39 -17.10 -31.49
CA HIS A 228 -1.15 -16.89 -30.08
C HIS A 228 -2.12 -15.80 -29.56
N THR A 229 -3.29 -16.17 -29.02
CA THR A 229 -4.22 -15.19 -28.45
C THR A 229 -5.10 -15.73 -27.31
N GLU A 230 -4.70 -16.80 -26.62
CA GLU A 230 -5.48 -17.31 -25.47
C GLU A 230 -4.78 -17.18 -24.11
N ILE A 231 -3.50 -16.79 -24.07
CA ILE A 231 -2.76 -16.74 -22.78
C ILE A 231 -3.02 -15.43 -22.01
N LEU A 232 -3.44 -14.34 -22.67
CA LEU A 232 -3.65 -13.07 -21.97
C LEU A 232 -5.00 -13.01 -21.22
N GLU A 233 -6.02 -13.73 -21.69
CA GLU A 233 -7.39 -13.64 -21.13
C GLU A 233 -7.54 -14.39 -19.79
N HIS A 234 -6.77 -15.47 -19.59
CA HIS A 234 -6.74 -16.20 -18.32
C HIS A 234 -5.96 -15.48 -17.21
N VAL A 235 -5.09 -14.53 -17.57
CA VAL A 235 -4.36 -13.73 -16.57
C VAL A 235 -5.25 -12.61 -16.03
N TYR A 236 -6.10 -11.98 -16.85
CA TYR A 236 -6.92 -10.85 -16.39
C TYR A 236 -8.20 -11.26 -15.62
N THR A 237 -8.81 -12.40 -15.94
CA THR A 237 -10.01 -12.89 -15.21
C THR A 237 -9.67 -13.46 -13.83
N SER A 238 -8.40 -13.76 -13.55
CA SER A 238 -7.95 -14.24 -12.24
C SER A 238 -7.73 -13.12 -11.22
N PHE A 239 -7.58 -11.86 -11.67
CA PHE A 239 -7.31 -10.70 -10.79
C PHE A 239 -8.57 -9.95 -10.32
N THR A 240 -9.76 -10.26 -10.84
CA THR A 240 -11.04 -9.65 -10.43
C THR A 240 -11.75 -10.41 -9.31
N THR A 241 -11.18 -11.51 -8.83
CA THR A 241 -11.69 -12.23 -7.67
C THR A 241 -11.33 -11.48 -6.37
N PRO A 242 -12.20 -11.42 -5.35
CA PRO A 242 -12.10 -10.51 -4.20
C PRO A 242 -10.94 -10.81 -3.21
N TRP A 243 -10.00 -11.67 -3.57
CA TRP A 243 -8.84 -12.04 -2.77
C TRP A 243 -7.95 -10.87 -2.32
N PRO A 244 -7.72 -9.77 -3.08
CA PRO A 244 -6.94 -8.66 -2.54
C PRO A 244 -7.67 -7.96 -1.40
N TYR A 245 -9.00 -7.87 -1.43
CA TYR A 245 -9.79 -7.30 -0.33
C TYR A 245 -9.83 -8.23 0.89
N VAL A 246 -9.93 -9.55 0.67
CA VAL A 246 -9.90 -10.54 1.75
C VAL A 246 -8.53 -10.57 2.43
N THR A 247 -7.43 -10.55 1.66
CA THR A 247 -6.07 -10.53 2.21
C THR A 247 -5.78 -9.22 2.95
N LEU A 248 -6.19 -8.08 2.41
CA LEU A 248 -6.10 -6.78 3.10
C LEU A 248 -6.89 -6.79 4.41
N SER A 249 -8.11 -7.32 4.41
CA SER A 249 -8.96 -7.45 5.61
C SER A 249 -8.32 -8.36 6.67
N VAL A 250 -7.72 -9.48 6.29
CA VAL A 250 -7.05 -10.39 7.24
C VAL A 250 -5.82 -9.71 7.85
N ILE A 251 -5.02 -9.01 7.04
CA ILE A 251 -3.82 -8.31 7.52
C ILE A 251 -4.18 -7.17 8.46
N THR A 252 -5.19 -6.35 8.13
CA THR A 252 -5.63 -5.25 9.01
C THR A 252 -6.20 -5.79 10.32
N THR A 253 -6.96 -6.88 10.28
CA THR A 253 -7.49 -7.54 11.50
C THR A 253 -6.34 -8.07 12.38
N LEU A 254 -5.33 -8.71 11.79
CA LEU A 254 -4.14 -9.16 12.52
C LEU A 254 -3.37 -8.00 13.15
N MET A 255 -3.24 -6.88 12.44
CA MET A 255 -2.60 -5.67 12.98
C MET A 255 -3.38 -5.10 14.16
N ILE A 256 -4.70 -4.95 14.04
CA ILE A 256 -5.56 -4.48 15.15
C ILE A 256 -5.44 -5.41 16.35
N CYS A 257 -5.51 -6.73 16.14
CA CYS A 257 -5.31 -7.72 17.21
C CYS A 257 -3.93 -7.60 17.86
N CYS A 258 -2.87 -7.37 17.08
CA CYS A 258 -1.52 -7.16 17.61
C CYS A 258 -1.41 -5.87 18.42
N TYR A 259 -2.02 -4.77 17.95
CA TYR A 259 -2.07 -3.50 18.68
C TYR A 259 -2.87 -3.61 19.96
N ALA A 260 -4.06 -4.22 19.91
CA ALA A 260 -4.87 -4.51 21.08
C ALA A 260 -4.12 -5.40 22.08
N HIS A 261 -3.40 -6.43 21.60
CA HIS A 261 -2.56 -7.27 22.46
C HIS A 261 -1.40 -6.49 23.09
N LYS A 262 -0.75 -5.58 22.35
CA LYS A 262 0.30 -4.70 22.89
C LYS A 262 -0.26 -3.74 23.93
N LEU A 263 -1.40 -3.11 23.66
CA LEU A 263 -2.11 -2.23 24.58
C LEU A 263 -2.53 -2.98 25.85
N TRP A 264 -3.10 -4.17 25.69
CA TRP A 264 -3.46 -5.05 26.80
C TRP A 264 -2.25 -5.46 27.63
N ARG A 265 -1.12 -5.82 26.98
CA ARG A 265 0.14 -6.07 27.70
C ARG A 265 0.64 -4.85 28.44
N LYS A 266 0.51 -3.65 27.86
CA LYS A 266 0.90 -2.39 28.50
C LYS A 266 0.02 -2.11 29.72
N PHE A 267 -1.29 -2.28 29.60
CA PHE A 267 -2.25 -2.16 30.69
C PHE A 267 -2.02 -3.20 31.79
N LYS A 268 -1.77 -4.47 31.43
CA LYS A 268 -1.45 -5.50 32.42
C LYS A 268 -0.10 -5.26 33.12
N ARG A 269 0.81 -4.49 32.52
CA ARG A 269 2.07 -4.09 33.16
C ARG A 269 1.88 -2.97 34.18
N THR A 270 0.89 -2.09 34.02
CA THR A 270 0.67 -0.98 34.97
C THR A 270 0.17 -1.47 36.32
N HIS A 271 -0.52 -2.61 36.39
CA HIS A 271 -1.11 -3.13 37.64
C HIS A 271 -0.29 -4.21 38.36
N LYS A 272 0.99 -4.37 38.01
CA LYS A 272 1.85 -5.38 38.64
C LYS A 272 2.78 -4.75 39.65
N THR A 273 2.93 -5.43 40.78
CA THR A 273 4.01 -5.17 41.73
C THR A 273 5.21 -6.00 41.32
N THR A 274 6.34 -5.37 41.05
CA THR A 274 7.57 -6.05 40.65
C THR A 274 8.73 -5.58 41.48
N LEU A 275 9.56 -6.53 41.90
CA LEU A 275 10.78 -6.32 42.63
C LEU A 275 11.93 -6.22 41.63
N HIS A 276 12.73 -5.18 41.79
CA HIS A 276 13.87 -4.90 40.93
C HIS A 276 15.15 -4.76 41.75
N ILE A 277 16.27 -5.05 41.11
CA ILE A 277 17.59 -4.59 41.53
C ILE A 277 18.07 -3.55 40.54
N GLU A 278 18.44 -2.38 41.05
CA GLU A 278 19.13 -1.35 40.31
C GLU A 278 20.61 -1.44 40.62
N LEU A 279 21.43 -1.55 39.59
CA LEU A 279 22.88 -1.48 39.71
C LEU A 279 23.32 -0.16 39.11
N THR A 280 23.93 0.67 39.94
CA THR A 280 24.37 2.02 39.57
C THR A 280 25.88 2.15 39.75
N THR A 281 26.54 2.53 38.67
CA THR A 281 27.87 3.15 38.70
C THR A 281 27.69 4.65 38.47
N GLY A 282 28.69 5.47 38.80
CA GLY A 282 28.55 6.93 38.78
C GLY A 282 28.01 7.53 37.48
N THR A 283 28.16 6.85 36.33
CA THR A 283 27.66 7.29 35.02
C THR A 283 26.57 6.41 34.41
N ASP A 284 26.38 5.19 34.90
CA ASP A 284 25.53 4.19 34.27
C ASP A 284 24.64 3.49 35.28
N CYS A 285 23.36 3.34 34.93
CA CYS A 285 22.41 2.56 35.71
C CYS A 285 21.78 1.45 34.87
N ILE A 286 21.50 0.31 35.51
CA ILE A 286 20.73 -0.77 34.90
C ILE A 286 19.72 -1.33 35.90
N LEU A 287 18.46 -1.34 35.47
CA LEU A 287 17.35 -1.89 36.23
C LEU A 287 17.03 -3.32 35.74
N ILE A 288 17.01 -4.26 36.69
CA ILE A 288 16.79 -5.68 36.43
C ILE A 288 15.62 -6.16 37.29
N GLU A 289 14.62 -6.80 36.67
CA GLU A 289 13.47 -7.37 37.37
C GLU A 289 13.85 -8.74 37.96
N LEU A 290 13.67 -8.91 39.27
CA LEU A 290 13.95 -10.14 40.00
C LEU A 290 12.71 -11.04 40.08
N ALA A 291 11.59 -10.48 40.49
CA ALA A 291 10.34 -11.21 40.67
C ALA A 291 9.11 -10.32 40.53
N SER A 292 8.00 -10.90 40.08
CA SER A 292 6.69 -10.27 40.09
C SER A 292 5.90 -10.79 41.29
N LEU A 293 5.41 -9.87 42.12
CA LEU A 293 4.56 -10.16 43.26
C LEU A 293 3.09 -10.11 42.83
N PRO A 294 2.25 -11.09 43.21
CA PRO A 294 0.86 -11.17 42.76
C PRO A 294 -0.08 -10.17 43.45
N LEU A 295 0.32 -9.59 44.58
CA LEU A 295 -0.51 -8.67 45.38
C LEU A 295 0.12 -7.27 45.46
N CYS A 296 -0.66 -6.30 45.94
CA CYS A 296 -0.21 -4.92 46.16
C CYS A 296 0.90 -4.85 47.24
N PRO A 297 1.78 -3.82 47.19
CA PRO A 297 2.91 -3.66 48.12
C PRO A 297 2.56 -3.78 49.60
N GLU A 298 1.41 -3.25 50.00
CA GLU A 298 0.95 -3.21 51.41
C GLU A 298 0.74 -4.61 52.03
N HIS A 299 0.60 -5.65 51.22
CA HIS A 299 0.36 -7.02 51.70
C HIS A 299 1.67 -7.80 51.91
N TRP A 300 2.81 -7.18 51.66
CA TRP A 300 4.13 -7.81 51.73
C TRP A 300 5.00 -7.12 52.77
N LEU A 301 5.52 -7.92 53.71
CA LEU A 301 6.65 -7.54 54.54
C LEU A 301 7.92 -7.99 53.82
N ILE A 302 8.71 -7.03 53.37
CA ILE A 302 9.94 -7.26 52.63
C ILE A 302 11.09 -6.83 53.53
N THR A 303 11.92 -7.78 53.95
CA THR A 303 13.17 -7.49 54.66
C THR A 303 14.31 -7.62 53.65
N PRO A 304 14.92 -6.50 53.21
CA PRO A 304 16.03 -6.56 52.26
C PRO A 304 17.22 -7.32 52.85
N PRO A 305 18.08 -7.92 52.01
CA PRO A 305 19.30 -8.55 52.49
C PRO A 305 20.27 -7.48 53.03
N GLU A 306 20.97 -7.78 54.13
CA GLU A 306 21.95 -6.87 54.72
C GLU A 306 23.14 -6.66 53.78
N ASP A 307 23.62 -7.74 53.19
CA ASP A 307 24.77 -7.74 52.28
C ASP A 307 24.51 -8.53 50.99
N ILE A 308 25.11 -8.03 49.91
CA ILE A 308 25.25 -8.73 48.61
C ILE A 308 26.71 -9.17 48.50
N HIS A 309 26.94 -10.49 48.53
CA HIS A 309 28.29 -11.05 48.49
C HIS A 309 28.89 -11.01 47.09
N ALA A 310 28.12 -11.39 46.06
CA ALA A 310 28.62 -11.44 44.70
C ALA A 310 27.50 -11.35 43.66
N ILE A 311 27.79 -10.66 42.54
CA ILE A 311 26.93 -10.65 41.36
C ILE A 311 27.71 -11.24 40.20
N THR A 312 27.28 -12.40 39.70
CA THR A 312 27.99 -13.16 38.68
C THR A 312 27.14 -13.36 37.44
N ILE A 313 27.76 -13.33 36.26
CA ILE A 313 27.08 -13.52 34.97
C ILE A 313 27.62 -14.79 34.31
N ASN A 314 26.86 -15.87 34.43
CA ASN A 314 27.18 -17.16 33.85
C ASN A 314 26.62 -17.28 32.44
N ARG A 315 27.46 -17.69 31.49
CA ARG A 315 27.04 -17.90 30.10
C ARG A 315 26.50 -19.32 29.96
N THR A 316 25.21 -19.46 29.69
CA THR A 316 24.57 -20.77 29.49
C THR A 316 24.63 -21.23 28.04
N CYS A 317 24.47 -20.31 27.07
CA CYS A 317 24.55 -20.62 25.64
C CYS A 317 25.15 -19.44 24.84
N LEU A 318 25.42 -19.62 23.55
CA LEU A 318 26.14 -18.65 22.70
C LEU A 318 25.52 -17.24 22.73
N LEU A 319 24.20 -17.14 22.95
CA LEU A 319 23.43 -15.89 22.98
C LEU A 319 22.71 -15.62 24.32
N TRP A 320 22.84 -16.48 25.32
CA TRP A 320 22.03 -16.41 26.55
C TRP A 320 22.95 -16.40 27.77
N ALA A 321 22.59 -15.59 28.76
CA ALA A 321 23.32 -15.48 30.01
C ALA A 321 22.35 -15.50 31.20
N ASN A 322 22.84 -16.03 32.30
CA ASN A 322 22.15 -16.06 33.58
C ASN A 322 22.88 -15.09 34.52
N LEU A 323 22.13 -14.23 35.17
CA LEU A 323 22.61 -13.43 36.29
C LEU A 323 22.32 -14.19 37.57
N THR A 324 23.36 -14.44 38.35
CA THR A 324 23.31 -15.07 39.68
C THR A 324 23.71 -14.02 40.71
N ILE A 325 22.82 -13.75 41.65
CA ILE A 325 23.02 -12.79 42.74
C ILE A 325 23.14 -13.59 44.04
N ASP A 326 24.31 -13.54 44.65
CA ASP A 326 24.58 -14.17 45.92
C ASP A 326 24.37 -13.14 47.04
N THR A 327 23.33 -13.36 47.86
CA THR A 327 22.93 -12.45 48.93
C THR A 327 22.68 -13.23 50.22
N SER A 328 22.74 -12.51 51.32
CA SER A 328 22.15 -12.94 52.60
C SER A 328 20.64 -13.18 52.48
N ASP A 329 20.02 -13.71 53.55
CA ASP A 329 18.62 -14.13 53.57
C ASP A 329 17.66 -13.03 53.13
N PHE A 330 17.16 -13.13 51.90
CA PHE A 330 16.18 -12.21 51.36
C PHE A 330 14.77 -12.77 51.54
N ILE A 331 14.07 -12.29 52.57
CA ILE A 331 12.76 -12.80 52.95
C ILE A 331 11.65 -11.84 52.49
N ILE A 332 10.72 -12.38 51.70
CA ILE A 332 9.45 -11.72 51.38
C ILE A 332 8.33 -12.54 51.99
N ARG A 333 7.60 -11.94 52.93
CA ARG A 333 6.51 -12.60 53.65
C ARG A 333 5.19 -11.91 53.39
N ASN A 334 4.16 -12.69 53.09
CA ASN A 334 2.82 -12.16 53.01
C ASN A 334 2.29 -11.87 54.42
N ILE A 335 1.82 -10.65 54.67
CA ILE A 335 1.40 -10.21 56.02
C ILE A 335 0.21 -11.01 56.53
N HIS A 336 -0.72 -11.42 55.65
CA HIS A 336 -1.97 -12.09 56.07
C HIS A 336 -1.85 -13.60 56.15
N THR A 337 -1.04 -14.21 55.28
CA THR A 337 -0.94 -15.67 55.19
C THR A 337 0.32 -16.24 55.83
N ASP A 338 1.24 -15.37 56.25
CA ASP A 338 2.58 -15.70 56.77
C ASP A 338 3.45 -16.54 55.82
N LYS A 339 3.00 -16.73 54.57
CA LYS A 339 3.71 -17.50 53.56
C LYS A 339 4.91 -16.70 53.07
N GLN A 340 6.08 -17.32 53.13
CA GLN A 340 7.30 -16.78 52.56
C GLN A 340 7.38 -17.12 51.06
N LEU A 341 7.76 -16.13 50.25
CA LEU A 341 8.00 -16.28 48.83
C LEU A 341 9.50 -16.35 48.58
N LYS A 342 9.96 -17.49 48.06
CA LYS A 342 11.36 -17.65 47.66
C LYS A 342 11.60 -16.94 46.32
N ILE A 343 12.50 -15.97 46.31
CA ILE A 343 12.86 -15.21 45.11
C ILE A 343 13.92 -15.98 44.33
N PRO A 344 13.79 -16.11 43.00
CA PRO A 344 14.84 -16.68 42.19
C PRO A 344 16.05 -15.75 42.16
N MET A 345 17.17 -16.19 42.74
CA MET A 345 18.46 -15.50 42.69
C MET A 345 19.19 -15.68 41.35
N THR A 346 18.67 -16.57 40.50
CA THR A 346 19.18 -16.83 39.15
C THR A 346 18.13 -16.41 38.13
N ILE A 347 18.45 -15.40 37.31
CA ILE A 347 17.53 -14.89 36.29
C ILE A 347 18.17 -14.88 34.90
N HIS A 348 17.36 -15.19 33.89
CA HIS A 348 17.79 -15.14 32.50
C HIS A 348 17.77 -13.69 32.00
N ILE A 349 18.90 -13.25 31.43
CA ILE A 349 19.05 -11.92 30.87
C ILE A 349 19.38 -12.00 29.38
N SER A 350 18.88 -11.01 28.63
CA SER A 350 19.17 -10.92 27.19
C SER A 350 20.66 -10.63 26.94
N PRO A 351 21.22 -11.03 25.79
CA PRO A 351 22.65 -10.89 25.51
C PRO A 351 23.13 -9.43 25.58
N PHE A 352 22.31 -8.48 25.10
CA PHE A 352 22.64 -7.06 25.16
C PHE A 352 22.66 -6.53 26.61
N LYS A 353 21.68 -6.92 27.43
CA LYS A 353 21.69 -6.57 28.86
C LYS A 353 22.90 -7.20 29.57
N ALA A 354 23.22 -8.46 29.24
CA ALA A 354 24.39 -9.15 29.79
C ALA A 354 25.71 -8.46 29.43
N LEU A 355 25.85 -7.98 28.19
CA LEU A 355 27.05 -7.26 27.76
C LEU A 355 27.19 -5.91 28.47
N ARG A 356 26.10 -5.13 28.58
CA ARG A 356 26.08 -3.87 29.33
C ARG A 356 26.39 -4.11 30.81
N LEU A 357 25.78 -5.14 31.40
CA LEU A 357 25.98 -5.49 32.80
C LEU A 357 27.42 -5.95 33.08
N ARG A 358 28.04 -6.71 32.18
CA ARG A 358 29.47 -7.07 32.28
C ARG A 358 30.38 -5.86 32.30
N ASN A 359 30.08 -4.84 31.51
CA ASN A 359 30.85 -3.60 31.52
C ASN A 359 30.65 -2.83 32.83
N LEU A 360 29.41 -2.80 33.34
CA LEU A 360 29.06 -2.13 34.60
C LEU A 360 29.74 -2.80 35.80
N LEU A 361 29.72 -4.13 35.89
CA LEU A 361 30.32 -4.89 36.99
C LEU A 361 31.86 -4.85 37.03
N ARG A 362 32.53 -4.29 36.00
CA ARG A 362 33.99 -4.05 36.02
C ARG A 362 34.38 -2.81 36.83
N GLN A 363 33.43 -1.93 37.12
CA GLN A 363 33.61 -0.71 37.89
C GLN A 363 33.03 -0.89 39.29
N PRO A 364 33.44 -0.08 40.29
CA PRO A 364 32.76 -0.06 41.58
C PRO A 364 31.29 0.35 41.37
N TYR A 365 30.38 -0.49 41.85
CA TYR A 365 28.94 -0.32 41.70
C TYR A 365 28.26 -0.31 43.07
N THR A 366 27.08 0.30 43.11
CA THR A 366 26.13 0.24 44.21
C THR A 366 24.89 -0.49 43.74
N ALA A 367 24.29 -1.27 44.63
CA ALA A 367 23.14 -2.10 44.33
C ALA A 367 21.98 -1.73 45.25
N TYR A 368 20.83 -1.44 44.65
CA TYR A 368 19.64 -1.02 45.36
C TYR A 368 18.48 -1.94 45.03
N PHE A 369 17.78 -2.42 46.06
CA PHE A 369 16.52 -3.12 45.86
C PHE A 369 15.38 -2.11 45.77
N LEU A 370 14.63 -2.19 44.69
CA LEU A 370 13.50 -1.30 44.41
C LEU A 370 12.22 -2.12 44.30
N LEU A 371 11.19 -1.69 45.01
CA LEU A 371 9.84 -2.18 44.79
C LEU A 371 9.12 -1.22 43.84
N SER A 372 8.62 -1.74 42.72
CA SER A 372 7.81 -0.96 41.80
C SER A 372 6.35 -1.38 41.83
N HIS A 373 5.45 -0.41 41.85
CA HIS A 373 4.01 -0.61 41.75
C HIS A 373 3.39 0.59 41.04
N HIS A 374 2.61 0.36 39.98
CA HIS A 374 1.99 1.44 39.20
C HIS A 374 3.01 2.49 38.68
N GLN A 375 4.21 2.03 38.30
CA GLN A 375 5.34 2.89 37.87
C GLN A 375 5.95 3.79 38.96
N TYR A 376 5.47 3.71 40.20
CA TYR A 376 6.14 4.30 41.35
C TYR A 376 7.18 3.34 41.88
N PHE A 377 8.38 3.86 42.14
CA PHE A 377 9.50 3.10 42.70
C PHE A 377 9.71 3.52 44.15
N LYS A 378 9.80 2.53 45.04
CA LYS A 378 10.16 2.70 46.43
C LYS A 378 11.46 1.96 46.69
N LEU A 379 12.45 2.68 47.23
CA LEU A 379 13.69 2.10 47.72
C LEU A 379 13.41 1.24 48.96
N LEU A 380 13.93 0.02 48.97
CA LEU A 380 13.93 -0.85 50.13
C LEU A 380 15.22 -0.58 50.90
N GLN A 381 15.08 -0.12 52.14
CA GLN A 381 16.18 0.17 53.07
C GLN A 381 16.20 -0.83 54.19
#